data_AF-A0A2S8VR25-F1
#
_entry.id   AF-A0A2S8VR25-F1
#
_cell.length_a   1.000
_cell.length_b   1.000
_cell.length_c   1.000
_cell.angle_alpha   90.00
_cell.angle_beta   90.00
_cell.angle_gamma   90.00
#
_symmetry.space_group_name_H-M   'P 1'
#
loop_
_entity.id
_entity.type
_entity.pdbx_description
1 polymer ?
#
loop_
_entity_poly.entity_id
_entity_poly.type
_entity_poly.pdbx_seq_one_letter_code
_entity_poly.pdbx_strand_id
1 'polypeptide(L)'
;MNEAEFYAYHIVTRKKMHIGQMIPFNKNQQNTLYHFFFEREQLNANGEDGIQILNNHYKNDELHINNENAKVVMSYMDQTIRAVRETIVEMVRLQEFPEYPSRLSCLYASKSYEDTLKWKALFDSYNREVLQIVKLRVIGRSFEGDGNLLPKEDGIPFSQKIEQARKYWKGNIRNELPELLINGEIEVVEIIDDFSSIHI
;
A
#
# COMPACT_ATOMS: atom_id res chain seq x y z
N MET A 1 7.10 2.66 -26.67
CA MET A 1 6.17 1.66 -26.08
C MET A 1 5.37 2.41 -25.04
N ASN A 2 4.10 2.67 -25.35
CA ASN A 2 3.48 3.98 -25.16
C ASN A 2 2.90 4.16 -23.76
N GLU A 3 3.29 5.25 -23.10
CA GLU A 3 2.55 5.79 -21.97
C GLU A 3 1.18 6.25 -22.47
N ALA A 4 0.13 5.92 -21.71
CA ALA A 4 -1.22 6.34 -21.99
C ALA A 4 -1.54 7.60 -21.20
N GLU A 5 -2.34 8.48 -21.80
CA GLU A 5 -2.96 9.60 -21.09
C GLU A 5 -4.35 9.18 -20.63
N PHE A 6 -4.63 9.30 -19.32
CA PHE A 6 -5.94 8.95 -18.74
C PHE A 6 -6.23 9.74 -17.46
N TYR A 7 -7.49 9.71 -17.03
CA TYR A 7 -7.91 10.28 -15.75
C TYR A 7 -8.07 9.21 -14.68
N ALA A 8 -7.74 9.58 -13.44
CA ALA A 8 -7.96 8.78 -12.24
C ALA A 8 -8.43 9.68 -11.10
N TYR A 9 -8.89 9.07 -10.00
CA TYR A 9 -9.40 9.77 -8.83
C TYR A 9 -8.66 9.32 -7.57
N HIS A 10 -8.36 10.23 -6.66
CA HIS A 10 -7.52 9.94 -5.50
C HIS A 10 -8.08 10.54 -4.21
N ILE A 11 -8.03 9.74 -3.15
CA ILE A 11 -8.36 10.14 -1.78
C ILE A 11 -7.10 10.71 -1.12
N VAL A 12 -7.15 11.99 -0.75
CA VAL A 12 -6.08 12.68 -0.04
C VAL A 12 -6.32 12.55 1.47
N THR A 13 -5.35 11.98 2.21
CA THR A 13 -5.46 11.76 3.67
C THR A 13 -4.34 12.39 4.50
N ARG A 14 -3.25 12.85 3.88
CA ARG A 14 -2.05 13.31 4.59
C ARG A 14 -1.90 14.82 4.56
N LYS A 15 -1.76 15.37 3.37
CA LYS A 15 -1.57 16.79 3.12
C LYS A 15 -2.40 17.14 1.90
N LYS A 16 -3.19 18.22 2.01
CA LYS A 16 -3.97 18.74 0.90
C LYS A 16 -3.13 18.94 -0.34
N MET A 17 -3.74 18.64 -1.48
CA MET A 17 -3.19 18.91 -2.80
C MET A 17 -3.75 20.21 -3.36
N HIS A 18 -3.09 20.75 -4.37
CA HIS A 18 -3.53 21.92 -5.13
C HIS A 18 -3.57 21.62 -6.63
N ILE A 19 -4.41 22.33 -7.37
CA ILE A 19 -4.50 22.20 -8.83
C ILE A 19 -3.14 22.56 -9.46
N GLY A 20 -2.69 21.78 -10.44
CA GLY A 20 -1.38 21.88 -11.09
C GLY A 20 -0.25 21.21 -10.30
N GLN A 21 -0.53 20.61 -9.13
CA GLN A 21 0.50 19.88 -8.39
C GLN A 21 0.93 18.63 -9.17
N MET A 22 2.25 18.51 -9.38
CA MET A 22 2.87 17.33 -10.01
C MET A 22 3.30 16.30 -8.96
N ILE A 23 3.03 15.02 -9.22
CA ILE A 23 3.35 13.88 -8.37
C ILE A 23 4.13 12.85 -9.22
N PRO A 24 5.48 12.85 -9.17
CA PRO A 24 6.27 12.01 -10.05
C PRO A 24 6.43 10.58 -9.52
N PHE A 25 6.06 9.60 -10.35
CA PHE A 25 6.36 8.17 -10.19
C PHE A 25 6.96 7.58 -11.48
N ASN A 26 7.83 8.34 -12.15
CA ASN A 26 8.46 8.00 -13.42
C ASN A 26 9.94 7.57 -13.30
N LYS A 27 10.54 7.66 -12.11
CA LYS A 27 11.96 7.37 -11.85
C LYS A 27 12.14 6.51 -10.59
N ASN A 28 11.26 5.53 -10.40
CA ASN A 28 11.30 4.59 -9.27
C ASN A 28 11.27 5.27 -7.88
N GLN A 29 10.55 6.38 -7.75
CA GLN A 29 10.34 7.04 -6.47
C GLN A 29 9.56 6.10 -5.54
N GLN A 30 10.10 5.86 -4.35
CA GLN A 30 9.44 5.04 -3.35
C GLN A 30 8.22 5.77 -2.78
N ASN A 31 7.12 5.05 -2.63
CA ASN A 31 5.91 5.60 -2.05
C ASN A 31 5.88 5.44 -0.53
N THR A 32 4.84 6.00 0.07
CA THR A 32 4.59 5.91 1.52
C THR A 32 4.56 4.48 2.06
N LEU A 33 4.01 3.54 1.29
CA LEU A 33 3.88 2.15 1.69
C LEU A 33 5.26 1.49 1.82
N TYR A 34 6.18 1.80 0.89
CA TYR A 34 7.57 1.39 0.99
C TYR A 34 8.20 1.88 2.30
N HIS A 35 8.19 3.19 2.55
CA HIS A 35 8.82 3.77 3.74
C HIS A 35 8.24 3.19 5.05
N PHE A 36 6.93 2.94 5.10
CA PHE A 36 6.29 2.41 6.29
C PHE A 36 6.66 0.95 6.60
N PHE A 37 6.74 0.08 5.60
CA PHE A 37 6.98 -1.35 5.82
C PHE A 37 8.46 -1.76 5.72
N PHE A 38 9.25 -1.08 4.88
CA PHE A 38 10.62 -1.48 4.56
C PHE A 38 11.69 -0.70 5.34
N GLU A 39 11.43 0.56 5.69
CA GLU A 39 12.43 1.41 6.36
C GLU A 39 12.17 1.64 7.85
N ARG A 40 10.91 1.56 8.28
CA ARG A 40 10.57 1.75 9.69
C ARG A 40 11.09 0.58 10.53
N GLU A 41 11.68 0.86 11.68
CA GLU A 41 12.08 -0.17 12.64
C GLU A 41 11.18 -0.16 13.88
N GLN A 42 11.10 -1.32 14.55
CA GLN A 42 10.44 -1.50 15.84
C GLN A 42 11.49 -2.01 16.82
N LEU A 43 11.89 -1.18 17.78
CA LEU A 43 12.92 -1.48 18.76
C LEU A 43 12.37 -1.26 20.18
N ASN A 44 12.90 -2.00 21.15
CA ASN A 44 12.67 -1.70 22.57
C ASN A 44 13.63 -0.60 23.07
N ALA A 45 13.49 -0.20 24.33
CA ALA A 45 14.37 0.80 24.97
C ALA A 45 15.88 0.45 24.94
N ASN A 46 16.24 -0.83 24.78
CA ASN A 46 17.63 -1.29 24.67
C ASN A 46 18.14 -1.30 23.21
N GLY A 47 17.30 -0.92 22.24
CA GLY A 47 17.64 -0.99 20.83
C GLY A 47 17.55 -2.41 20.25
N GLU A 48 16.83 -3.33 20.90
CA GLU A 48 16.64 -4.70 20.40
C GLU A 48 15.43 -4.79 19.47
N ASP A 49 15.62 -5.45 18.31
CA ASP A 49 14.54 -5.78 17.38
C ASP A 49 13.75 -7.05 17.80
N GLY A 50 12.67 -7.34 17.09
CA GLY A 50 11.82 -8.48 17.38
C GLY A 50 12.53 -9.85 17.31
N ILE A 51 13.49 -10.03 16.40
CA ILE A 51 14.25 -11.28 16.26
C ILE A 51 15.24 -11.43 17.42
N GLN A 52 15.94 -10.34 17.78
CA GLN A 52 16.84 -10.32 18.92
C GLN A 52 16.11 -10.67 20.21
N ILE A 53 14.95 -10.04 20.46
CA ILE A 53 14.11 -10.32 21.62
C ILE A 53 13.67 -11.80 21.64
N LEU A 54 13.17 -12.33 20.52
CA LEU A 54 12.74 -13.73 20.41
C LEU A 54 13.88 -14.70 20.77
N ASN A 55 15.06 -14.51 20.18
CA ASN A 55 16.23 -15.36 20.42
C ASN A 55 16.74 -15.25 21.86
N ASN A 56 16.77 -14.05 22.42
CA ASN A 56 17.24 -13.80 23.78
C ASN A 56 16.29 -14.39 24.85
N HIS A 57 15.02 -14.57 24.51
CA HIS A 57 13.98 -15.05 25.42
C HIS A 57 13.57 -16.52 25.20
N TYR A 58 14.02 -17.17 24.12
CA TYR A 58 13.82 -18.61 23.93
C TYR A 58 14.88 -19.41 24.68
N LYS A 59 14.52 -19.99 25.83
CA LYS A 59 15.44 -20.75 26.69
C LYS A 59 14.75 -21.99 27.24
N ASN A 60 15.48 -23.11 27.28
CA ASN A 60 14.96 -24.38 27.79
C ASN A 60 13.61 -24.77 27.16
N ASP A 61 13.48 -24.59 25.84
CA ASP A 61 12.26 -24.83 25.06
C ASP A 61 11.03 -23.98 25.44
N GLU A 62 11.23 -22.91 26.21
CA GLU A 62 10.17 -21.97 26.62
C GLU A 62 10.41 -20.57 26.04
N LEU A 63 9.32 -19.84 25.77
CA LEU A 63 9.35 -18.46 25.29
C LEU A 63 8.43 -17.58 26.15
N HIS A 64 9.04 -16.79 27.04
CA HIS A 64 8.32 -15.86 27.92
C HIS A 64 8.73 -14.41 27.63
N ILE A 65 7.82 -13.65 27.00
CA ILE A 65 8.05 -12.26 26.59
C ILE A 65 6.88 -11.41 27.11
N ASN A 66 7.20 -10.32 27.82
CA ASN A 66 6.22 -9.48 28.49
C ASN A 66 6.40 -8.00 28.11
N ASN A 67 5.40 -7.17 28.44
CA ASN A 67 5.45 -5.71 28.39
C ASN A 67 5.91 -5.15 27.02
N GLU A 68 6.88 -4.24 27.04
CA GLU A 68 7.43 -3.60 25.84
C GLU A 68 7.98 -4.61 24.85
N ASN A 69 8.74 -5.61 25.33
CA ASN A 69 9.32 -6.64 24.46
C ASN A 69 8.22 -7.40 23.69
N ALA A 70 7.08 -7.70 24.33
CA ALA A 70 5.96 -8.35 23.66
C ALA A 70 5.36 -7.45 22.58
N LYS A 71 5.19 -6.15 22.87
CA LYS A 71 4.70 -5.16 21.90
C LYS A 71 5.62 -5.02 20.69
N VAL A 72 6.94 -4.99 20.92
CA VAL A 72 7.94 -4.89 19.85
C VAL A 72 7.90 -6.14 18.96
N VAL A 73 7.86 -7.34 19.55
CA VAL A 73 7.78 -8.60 18.79
C VAL A 73 6.49 -8.66 17.95
N MET A 74 5.34 -8.29 18.52
CA MET A 74 4.08 -8.26 17.78
C MET A 74 4.11 -7.25 16.63
N SER A 75 4.59 -6.03 16.89
CA SER A 75 4.70 -4.98 15.86
C SER A 75 5.69 -5.37 14.76
N TYR A 76 6.80 -6.01 15.14
CA TYR A 76 7.79 -6.54 14.21
C TYR A 76 7.18 -7.61 13.31
N MET A 77 6.45 -8.58 13.87
CA MET A 77 5.80 -9.64 13.11
C MET A 77 4.76 -9.07 12.13
N ASP A 78 3.92 -8.15 12.61
CA ASP A 78 2.90 -7.46 11.83
C ASP A 78 3.48 -6.68 10.65
N GLN A 79 4.56 -5.94 10.87
CA GLN A 79 5.23 -5.18 9.83
C GLN A 79 5.97 -6.09 8.85
N THR A 80 6.69 -7.10 9.37
CA THR A 80 7.51 -8.01 8.58
C THR A 80 6.67 -8.85 7.62
N ILE A 81 5.54 -9.41 8.06
CA ILE A 81 4.69 -10.20 7.16
C ILE A 81 4.11 -9.35 6.02
N ARG A 82 3.85 -8.07 6.27
CA ARG A 82 3.39 -7.11 5.26
C ARG A 82 4.52 -6.69 4.32
N ALA A 83 5.74 -6.48 4.82
CA ALA A 83 6.92 -6.26 3.97
C ALA A 83 7.22 -7.48 3.07
N VAL A 84 7.10 -8.69 3.62
CA VAL A 84 7.22 -9.95 2.87
C VAL A 84 6.15 -10.05 1.77
N ARG A 85 4.89 -9.73 2.07
CA ARG A 85 3.81 -9.68 1.07
C ARG A 85 4.22 -8.80 -0.11
N GLU A 86 4.63 -7.56 0.15
CA GLU A 86 4.98 -6.61 -0.92
C GLU A 86 6.24 -7.03 -1.67
N THR A 87 7.22 -7.63 -0.99
CA THR A 87 8.43 -8.19 -1.61
C THR A 87 8.11 -9.33 -2.58
N ILE A 88 7.26 -10.28 -2.16
CA ILE A 88 6.83 -11.40 -3.00
C ILE A 88 6.01 -10.90 -4.20
N VAL A 89 5.11 -9.95 -3.97
CA VAL A 89 4.28 -9.37 -5.02
C VAL A 89 5.12 -8.62 -6.05
N GLU A 90 6.11 -7.85 -5.62
CA GLU A 90 7.05 -7.17 -6.54
C GLU A 90 7.94 -8.16 -7.28
N MET A 91 8.44 -9.21 -6.61
CA MET A 91 9.22 -10.26 -7.25
C MET A 91 8.45 -10.92 -8.40
N VAL A 92 7.18 -11.28 -8.18
CA VAL A 92 6.33 -11.87 -9.23
C VAL A 92 6.06 -10.86 -10.35
N ARG A 93 5.82 -9.59 -10.02
CA ARG A 93 5.65 -8.52 -11.01
C ARG A 93 6.86 -8.43 -11.94
N LEU A 94 8.07 -8.40 -11.38
CA LEU A 94 9.31 -8.33 -12.15
C LEU A 94 9.52 -9.54 -13.07
N GLN A 95 9.07 -10.73 -12.65
CA GLN A 95 9.24 -11.97 -13.40
C GLN A 95 8.21 -12.13 -14.53
N GLU A 96 6.95 -11.78 -14.27
CA GLU A 96 5.83 -12.18 -15.13
C GLU A 96 5.02 -11.00 -15.69
N PHE A 97 5.06 -9.84 -15.04
CA PHE A 97 4.26 -8.65 -15.40
C PHE A 97 5.06 -7.33 -15.32
N PRO A 98 6.27 -7.26 -15.91
CA PRO A 98 7.18 -6.12 -15.74
C PRO A 98 6.62 -4.80 -16.26
N GLU A 99 5.58 -4.84 -17.09
CA GLU A 99 4.89 -3.69 -17.64
C GLU A 99 4.04 -2.92 -16.62
N TYR A 100 3.53 -3.57 -15.57
CA TYR A 100 2.63 -2.94 -14.59
C TYR A 100 3.38 -2.05 -13.59
N PRO A 101 2.73 -1.01 -13.05
CA PRO A 101 3.27 -0.21 -11.96
C PRO A 101 3.65 -1.06 -10.74
N SER A 102 4.78 -0.76 -10.11
CA SER A 102 5.14 -1.37 -8.83
C SER A 102 4.29 -0.78 -7.71
N ARG A 103 3.77 -1.64 -6.82
CA ARG A 103 3.09 -1.21 -5.57
C ARG A 103 4.01 -0.41 -4.64
N LEU A 104 5.33 -0.55 -4.80
CA LEU A 104 6.34 0.17 -4.02
C LEU A 104 6.67 1.55 -4.61
N SER A 105 6.23 1.83 -5.84
CA SER A 105 6.52 3.04 -6.60
C SER A 105 5.33 3.44 -7.48
N CYS A 106 4.16 3.57 -6.86
CA CYS A 106 2.93 4.05 -7.50
C CYS A 106 2.14 4.96 -6.56
N LEU A 107 1.17 5.67 -7.14
CA LEU A 107 0.06 6.25 -6.41
C LEU A 107 -1.14 5.28 -6.45
N TYR A 108 -1.86 5.18 -5.34
CA TYR A 108 -3.09 4.41 -5.23
C TYR A 108 -4.28 5.31 -5.57
N ALA A 109 -5.12 4.88 -6.51
CA ALA A 109 -6.22 5.66 -7.05
C ALA A 109 -7.45 4.78 -7.31
N SER A 110 -8.50 5.40 -7.85
CA SER A 110 -9.70 4.75 -8.33
C SER A 110 -9.97 5.17 -9.77
N LYS A 111 -10.62 4.30 -10.54
CA LYS A 111 -10.94 4.52 -11.95
C LYS A 111 -12.06 5.54 -12.15
N SER A 112 -13.00 5.59 -11.20
CA SER A 112 -14.15 6.47 -11.22
C SER A 112 -14.31 7.22 -9.89
N TYR A 113 -15.02 8.35 -9.96
CA TYR A 113 -15.41 9.10 -8.76
C TYR A 113 -16.35 8.26 -7.87
N GLU A 114 -17.25 7.47 -8.47
CA GLU A 114 -18.14 6.58 -7.72
C GLU A 114 -17.37 5.54 -6.88
N ASP A 115 -16.34 4.91 -7.46
CA ASP A 115 -15.49 3.99 -6.71
C ASP A 115 -14.70 4.70 -5.61
N THR A 116 -14.32 5.96 -5.86
CA THR A 116 -13.65 6.78 -4.84
C THR A 116 -14.57 7.06 -3.66
N LEU A 117 -15.88 7.27 -3.88
CA LEU A 117 -16.85 7.43 -2.81
C LEU A 117 -17.02 6.15 -1.98
N LYS A 118 -17.00 4.97 -2.61
CA LYS A 118 -17.01 3.68 -1.90
C LYS A 118 -15.75 3.52 -1.04
N TRP A 119 -14.58 3.86 -1.59
CA TRP A 119 -13.33 3.89 -0.83
C TRP A 119 -13.38 4.88 0.33
N LYS A 120 -13.95 6.09 0.14
CA LYS A 120 -14.12 7.08 1.21
C LYS A 120 -14.98 6.52 2.34
N ALA A 121 -16.13 5.91 2.02
CA ALA A 121 -17.00 5.31 3.03
C ALA A 121 -16.27 4.22 3.84
N LEU A 122 -15.41 3.43 3.20
CA LEU A 122 -14.56 2.47 3.89
C LEU A 122 -13.57 3.17 4.83
N PHE A 123 -12.88 4.23 4.38
CA PHE A 123 -11.97 5.01 5.22
C PHE A 123 -12.68 5.60 6.44
N ASP A 124 -13.87 6.17 6.25
CA ASP A 124 -14.69 6.73 7.32
C ASP A 124 -15.05 5.63 8.36
N SER A 125 -15.41 4.41 7.92
CA SER A 125 -15.71 3.28 8.83
C SER A 125 -14.53 2.82 9.68
N TYR A 126 -13.31 3.09 9.25
CA TYR A 126 -12.08 2.83 10.00
C TYR A 126 -11.55 4.08 10.74
N ASN A 127 -12.35 5.14 10.85
CA ASN A 127 -11.97 6.42 11.46
C ASN A 127 -10.69 7.03 10.85
N ARG A 128 -10.51 6.85 9.53
CA ARG A 128 -9.39 7.44 8.78
C ARG A 128 -9.85 8.71 8.10
N GLU A 129 -9.31 9.84 8.54
CA GLU A 129 -9.65 11.15 8.00
C GLU A 129 -9.34 11.26 6.50
N VAL A 130 -10.32 11.76 5.74
CA VAL A 130 -10.19 12.11 4.32
C VAL A 130 -10.27 13.62 4.17
N LEU A 131 -9.21 14.22 3.63
CA LEU A 131 -9.09 15.67 3.46
C LEU A 131 -9.75 16.14 2.18
N GLN A 132 -9.50 15.44 1.06
CA GLN A 132 -9.97 15.81 -0.27
C GLN A 132 -10.19 14.58 -1.15
N ILE A 133 -11.05 14.73 -2.17
CA ILE A 133 -11.06 13.88 -3.36
C ILE A 133 -10.59 14.75 -4.53
N VAL A 134 -9.59 14.27 -5.26
CA VAL A 134 -9.00 14.98 -6.40
C VAL A 134 -9.09 14.15 -7.68
N LYS A 135 -9.20 14.84 -8.82
CA LYS A 135 -9.04 14.26 -10.15
C LYS A 135 -7.60 14.42 -10.61
N LEU A 136 -7.06 13.36 -11.17
CA LEU A 136 -5.69 13.26 -11.63
C LEU A 136 -5.68 13.07 -13.15
N ARG A 137 -4.84 13.82 -13.86
CA ARG A 137 -4.41 13.50 -15.22
C ARG A 137 -3.09 12.74 -15.12
N VAL A 138 -3.04 11.57 -15.74
CA VAL A 138 -1.89 10.67 -15.68
C VAL A 138 -1.35 10.47 -17.09
N ILE A 139 -0.04 10.66 -17.26
CA ILE A 139 0.72 10.23 -18.44
C ILE A 139 1.63 9.11 -17.96
N GLY A 140 1.24 7.86 -18.21
CA GLY A 140 1.94 6.71 -17.67
C GLY A 140 1.18 5.40 -17.85
N ARG A 141 1.23 4.53 -16.84
CA ARG A 141 0.58 3.21 -16.85
C ARG A 141 -0.32 3.04 -15.64
N SER A 142 -1.22 2.07 -15.75
CA SER A 142 -2.09 1.66 -14.66
C SER A 142 -2.23 0.15 -14.56
N PHE A 143 -2.64 -0.31 -13.38
CA PHE A 143 -3.07 -1.68 -13.12
C PHE A 143 -4.29 -1.66 -12.20
N GLU A 144 -5.34 -2.38 -12.56
CA GLU A 144 -6.57 -2.52 -11.78
C GLU A 144 -6.51 -3.82 -10.97
N GLY A 145 -6.24 -3.68 -9.66
CA GLY A 145 -6.02 -4.81 -8.76
C GLY A 145 -7.19 -5.10 -7.84
N ASP A 146 -7.36 -6.37 -7.49
CA ASP A 146 -8.22 -6.81 -6.39
C ASP A 146 -7.36 -7.11 -5.15
N GLY A 147 -7.45 -6.22 -4.15
CA GLY A 147 -6.73 -6.38 -2.88
C GLY A 147 -7.06 -7.70 -2.15
N ASN A 148 -8.20 -8.33 -2.43
CA ASN A 148 -8.56 -9.62 -1.86
C ASN A 148 -7.69 -10.77 -2.39
N LEU A 149 -7.05 -10.60 -3.55
CA LEU A 149 -6.16 -11.61 -4.13
C LEU A 149 -4.71 -11.51 -3.62
N LEU A 150 -4.36 -10.43 -2.94
CA LEU A 150 -3.03 -10.27 -2.37
C LEU A 150 -2.73 -11.38 -1.34
N PRO A 151 -1.45 -11.78 -1.19
CA PRO A 151 -1.06 -12.68 -0.14
C PRO A 151 -1.50 -12.17 1.24
N LYS A 152 -2.05 -13.06 2.04
CA LYS A 152 -2.59 -12.72 3.37
C LYS A 152 -1.48 -12.64 4.41
N GLU A 153 -1.82 -12.04 5.55
CA GLU A 153 -0.93 -11.85 6.71
C GLU A 153 -0.90 -13.11 7.59
N ASP A 154 -0.99 -14.29 6.96
CA ASP A 154 -0.95 -15.61 7.59
C ASP A 154 0.43 -16.28 7.44
N GLY A 155 0.65 -17.36 8.20
CA GLY A 155 1.92 -18.10 8.21
C GLY A 155 2.06 -19.17 7.12
N ILE A 156 1.30 -19.11 6.03
CA ILE A 156 1.41 -20.13 4.95
C ILE A 156 2.78 -20.05 4.24
N PRO A 157 3.25 -21.14 3.62
CA PRO A 157 4.52 -21.15 2.89
C PRO A 157 4.60 -20.08 1.79
N PHE A 158 5.80 -19.52 1.58
CA PHE A 158 6.01 -18.47 0.58
C PHE A 158 5.70 -18.93 -0.85
N SER A 159 5.88 -20.22 -1.17
CA SER A 159 5.45 -20.78 -2.46
C SER A 159 3.96 -20.57 -2.73
N GLN A 160 3.10 -20.69 -1.72
CA GLN A 160 1.67 -20.43 -1.86
C GLN A 160 1.37 -18.93 -1.96
N LYS A 161 2.12 -18.09 -1.24
CA LYS A 161 2.04 -16.62 -1.37
C LYS A 161 2.45 -16.15 -2.77
N ILE A 162 3.44 -16.80 -3.39
CA ILE A 162 3.82 -16.55 -4.79
C ILE A 162 2.65 -16.84 -5.74
N GLU A 163 1.93 -17.96 -5.56
CA GLU A 163 0.73 -18.24 -6.36
C GLU A 163 -0.39 -17.21 -6.14
N GLN A 164 -0.58 -16.72 -4.92
CA GLN A 164 -1.52 -15.63 -4.62
C GLN A 164 -1.12 -14.34 -5.34
N ALA A 165 0.16 -13.97 -5.31
CA ALA A 165 0.68 -12.81 -6.04
C ALA A 165 0.48 -12.93 -7.56
N ARG A 166 0.66 -14.13 -8.14
CA ARG A 166 0.34 -14.36 -9.56
C ARG A 166 -1.13 -14.14 -9.86
N LYS A 167 -2.04 -14.60 -8.98
CA LYS A 167 -3.48 -14.37 -9.14
C LYS A 167 -3.81 -12.88 -9.06
N TYR A 168 -3.19 -12.15 -8.13
CA TYR A 168 -3.34 -10.70 -8.04
C TYR A 168 -2.98 -10.03 -9.37
N TRP A 169 -1.79 -10.28 -9.92
CA TRP A 169 -1.34 -9.64 -11.15
C TRP A 169 -2.08 -10.08 -12.42
N LYS A 170 -2.59 -11.33 -12.46
CA LYS A 170 -3.52 -11.75 -13.53
C LYS A 170 -4.84 -10.99 -13.50
N GLY A 171 -5.19 -10.41 -12.36
CA GLY A 171 -6.45 -9.73 -12.13
C GLY A 171 -7.64 -10.68 -12.12
N ASN A 172 -8.83 -10.10 -11.97
CA ASN A 172 -10.10 -10.79 -12.11
C ASN A 172 -11.12 -9.90 -12.83
N ILE A 173 -12.19 -10.51 -13.34
CA ILE A 173 -13.24 -9.80 -14.09
C ILE A 173 -14.23 -9.09 -13.14
N ARG A 174 -14.31 -9.55 -11.88
CA ARG A 174 -15.26 -9.05 -10.88
C ARG A 174 -14.51 -8.51 -9.68
N ASN A 175 -14.55 -7.20 -9.52
CA ASN A 175 -14.02 -6.51 -8.37
C ASN A 175 -14.97 -5.36 -8.02
N GLU A 176 -15.60 -5.43 -6.85
CA GLU A 176 -16.55 -4.40 -6.41
C GLU A 176 -15.87 -3.09 -6.03
N LEU A 177 -14.60 -3.17 -5.62
CA LEU A 177 -13.83 -2.04 -5.14
C LEU A 177 -12.38 -2.12 -5.65
N PRO A 178 -12.16 -1.86 -6.96
CA PRO A 178 -10.84 -1.94 -7.54
C PRO A 178 -9.88 -0.92 -6.96
N GLU A 179 -8.65 -1.40 -6.73
CA GLU A 179 -7.51 -0.57 -6.39
C GLU A 179 -6.73 -0.29 -7.69
N LEU A 180 -6.65 0.97 -8.09
CA LEU A 180 -5.89 1.37 -9.27
C LEU A 180 -4.48 1.77 -8.86
N LEU A 181 -3.47 1.03 -9.31
CA LEU A 181 -2.08 1.45 -9.23
C LEU A 181 -1.78 2.34 -10.44
N ILE A 182 -1.22 3.53 -10.22
CA ILE A 182 -0.82 4.44 -11.31
C ILE A 182 0.62 4.92 -11.12
N ASN A 183 1.35 5.08 -12.22
CA ASN A 183 2.70 5.66 -12.23
C ASN A 183 2.89 6.60 -13.43
N GLY A 184 4.10 7.15 -13.57
CA GLY A 184 4.42 8.14 -14.61
C GLY A 184 4.36 9.57 -14.08
N GLU A 185 3.94 10.50 -14.95
CA GLU A 185 3.69 11.90 -14.59
C GLU A 185 2.21 12.08 -14.23
N ILE A 186 1.96 12.53 -13.00
CA ILE A 186 0.61 12.66 -12.46
C ILE A 186 0.40 14.13 -12.07
N GLU A 187 -0.66 14.73 -12.59
CA GLU A 187 -1.05 16.11 -12.33
C GLU A 187 -2.42 16.16 -11.66
N VAL A 188 -2.56 16.96 -10.61
CA VAL A 188 -3.86 17.28 -10.02
C VAL A 188 -4.57 18.31 -10.88
N VAL A 189 -5.64 17.91 -11.57
CA VAL A 189 -6.37 18.79 -12.50
C VAL A 189 -7.65 19.38 -11.91
N GLU A 190 -8.17 18.79 -10.84
CA GLU A 190 -9.41 19.22 -10.20
C GLU A 190 -9.42 18.78 -8.73
N ILE A 191 -9.89 19.66 -7.83
CA ILE A 191 -10.28 19.30 -6.47
C ILE A 191 -11.79 19.16 -6.49
N ILE A 192 -12.30 17.92 -6.39
CA ILE A 192 -13.73 17.64 -6.51
C ILE A 192 -14.43 17.96 -5.19
N ASP A 193 -13.86 17.49 -4.08
CA ASP A 193 -14.38 17.72 -2.73
C ASP A 193 -13.25 18.11 -1.78
N ASP A 194 -13.51 19.07 -0.90
CA ASP A 194 -12.64 19.46 0.21
C ASP A 194 -13.38 19.35 1.55
N PHE A 195 -13.09 18.30 2.31
CA PHE A 195 -13.77 17.93 3.54
C PHE A 195 -13.18 18.57 4.80
N SER A 196 -11.98 19.13 4.71
CA SER A 196 -11.31 19.78 5.85
C SER A 196 -12.04 21.02 6.38
N SER A 197 -12.98 21.55 5.58
CA SER A 197 -13.81 22.71 5.91
C SER A 197 -14.96 22.36 6.86
N ILE A 198 -15.21 21.07 7.14
CA ILE A 198 -16.39 20.57 7.85
C ILE A 198 -16.07 20.31 9.34
N HIS A 199 -15.31 21.20 9.97
CA HIS A 199 -15.25 21.26 11.43
C HIS A 199 -16.08 22.46 11.88
N ILE A 200 -17.38 22.21 12.10
CA ILE A 200 -18.26 23.08 12.90
C ILE A 200 -18.21 22.58 14.34
#